data_AF-A0A7C9A4X7-F1
#
_entry.id   AF-A0A7C9A4X7-F1
#
_cell.length_a   1.000
_cell.length_b   1.000
_cell.length_c   1.000
_cell.angle_alpha   90.00
_cell.angle_beta   90.00
_cell.angle_gamma   90.00
#
_symmetry.space_group_name_H-M   'P 1'
#
loop_
_entity.id
_entity.type
_entity.pdbx_description
1 polymer ?
#
loop_
_entity_poly.entity_id
_entity_poly.type
_entity_poly.pdbx_seq_one_letter_code
_entity_poly.pdbx_strand_id
1 'polypeptide(L)'
;PGILTHWPWEPLGNFKYVIVAPWVFHSMYSFIQGDGRDLTYLSIFPMMLWRMLHNQIWISYSRYRTAKGNNLIVDRSIDFEQVDRERNWDDQILFNSILLYVG
;
A
#
# COMPACT_ATOMS: atom_id res chain seq x y z
N PRO A 1 3.56 -4.73 23.02
CA PRO A 1 3.84 -3.76 21.93
C PRO A 1 4.98 -2.81 22.34
N GLY A 2 5.96 -2.59 21.45
CA GLY A 2 7.09 -1.68 21.63
C GLY A 2 6.93 -0.40 20.80
N ILE A 3 7.93 0.49 20.89
CA ILE A 3 7.91 1.85 20.28
C ILE A 3 7.80 1.84 18.74
N LEU A 4 8.16 0.73 18.08
CA LEU A 4 8.10 0.57 16.63
C LEU A 4 7.07 -0.49 16.19
N THR A 5 6.14 -0.84 17.08
CA THR A 5 5.05 -1.76 16.71
C THR A 5 4.02 -1.10 15.80
N HIS A 6 3.90 0.22 15.88
CA HIS A 6 2.90 1.01 15.20
C HIS A 6 3.55 1.96 14.20
N TRP A 7 2.87 2.20 13.09
CA TRP A 7 3.32 3.17 12.10
C TRP A 7 3.00 4.60 12.57
N PRO A 8 3.82 5.61 12.21
CA PRO A 8 3.57 7.00 12.62
C PRO A 8 2.20 7.53 12.18
N TRP A 9 1.65 6.99 11.08
CA TRP A 9 0.37 7.37 10.49
C TRP A 9 -0.78 6.43 10.84
N GLU A 10 -0.57 5.45 11.72
CA GLU A 10 -1.62 4.54 12.16
C GLU A 10 -2.85 5.25 12.76
N PRO A 11 -2.71 6.38 13.52
CA PRO A 11 -3.87 7.14 13.99
C PRO A 11 -4.77 7.70 12.88
N LEU A 12 -4.27 7.83 11.65
CA LEU A 12 -5.05 8.33 10.51
C LEU A 12 -5.96 7.26 9.90
N GLY A 13 -5.75 5.98 10.23
CA GLY A 13 -6.50 4.86 9.67
C GLY A 13 -6.51 4.90 8.14
N ASN A 14 -7.71 4.90 7.54
CA ASN A 14 -7.90 4.92 6.09
C ASN A 14 -7.46 6.24 5.41
N PHE A 15 -7.24 7.32 6.18
CA PHE A 15 -6.81 8.62 5.64
C PHE A 15 -5.30 8.74 5.46
N LYS A 16 -4.51 7.72 5.80
CA LYS A 16 -3.04 7.75 5.73
C LYS A 16 -2.48 8.15 4.35
N TYR A 17 -3.18 7.88 3.25
CA TYR A 17 -2.76 8.26 1.89
C TYR A 17 -2.71 9.77 1.65
N VAL A 18 -3.40 10.57 2.47
CA VAL A 18 -3.33 12.05 2.41
C VAL A 18 -1.89 12.53 2.64
N ILE A 19 -1.07 11.76 3.35
CA ILE A 19 0.34 12.08 3.56
C ILE A 19 1.08 12.21 2.23
N VAL A 20 0.86 11.32 1.26
CA VAL A 20 1.58 11.34 -0.03
C VAL A 20 0.96 12.29 -1.05
N ALA A 21 -0.28 12.74 -0.83
CA ALA A 21 -1.03 13.56 -1.77
C ALA A 21 -0.30 14.85 -2.26
N PRO A 22 0.39 15.65 -1.40
CA PRO A 22 1.08 16.85 -1.85
C PRO A 22 2.13 16.58 -2.93
N TRP A 23 2.92 15.51 -2.78
CA TRP A 23 3.96 15.13 -3.74
C TRP A 23 3.38 14.60 -5.04
N VAL A 24 2.28 13.84 -4.98
CA VAL A 24 1.57 13.38 -6.19
C VAL A 24 1.01 14.56 -6.98
N PHE A 25 0.37 15.52 -6.31
CA PHE A 25 -0.14 16.71 -6.99
C PHE A 25 0.98 17.56 -7.57
N HIS A 26 2.08 17.71 -6.82
CA HIS A 26 3.24 18.45 -7.28
C HIS A 26 3.90 17.78 -8.50
N SER A 27 4.03 16.44 -8.52
CA SER A 27 4.61 15.72 -9.66
C SER A 27 3.76 15.84 -10.93
N MET A 28 2.44 15.75 -10.78
CA MET A 28 1.51 15.97 -11.89
C MET A 28 1.55 17.42 -12.40
N TYR A 29 1.55 18.38 -11.48
CA TYR A 29 1.58 19.80 -11.81
C TYR A 29 2.88 20.19 -12.54
N SER A 30 4.04 19.75 -12.03
CA SER A 30 5.35 19.98 -12.65
C SER A 30 5.44 19.36 -14.05
N PHE A 31 4.87 18.17 -14.24
CA PHE A 31 4.80 17.53 -15.56
C PHE A 31 3.94 18.34 -16.55
N ILE A 32 2.78 18.84 -16.11
CA ILE A 32 1.87 19.64 -16.96
C ILE A 32 2.49 20.98 -17.32
N GLN A 33 3.16 21.64 -16.37
CA GLN A 33 3.78 22.95 -16.59
C GLN A 33 5.02 22.88 -17.49
N GLY A 34 5.54 21.69 -17.78
CA GLY A 34 6.70 21.49 -18.65
C GLY A 34 8.04 21.86 -18.00
N ASP A 35 8.02 22.21 -16.71
CA ASP A 35 9.21 22.57 -15.93
C ASP A 35 10.06 21.35 -15.53
N GLY A 36 9.50 20.13 -15.60
CA GLY A 36 10.16 18.92 -15.11
C GLY A 36 10.07 17.74 -16.07
N ARG A 37 11.18 17.45 -16.77
CA ARG A 37 11.39 16.18 -17.52
C ARG A 37 11.74 14.99 -16.62
N ASP A 38 11.53 15.12 -15.31
CA ASP A 38 11.82 14.03 -14.38
C ASP A 38 10.67 13.00 -14.40
N LEU A 39 10.72 12.16 -15.43
CA LEU A 39 9.81 11.03 -15.58
C LEU A 39 9.88 10.08 -14.38
N THR A 40 11.01 10.06 -13.65
CA THR A 40 11.15 9.27 -12.43
C THR A 40 10.18 9.78 -11.36
N TYR A 41 10.19 11.09 -11.09
CA TYR A 41 9.32 11.74 -10.12
C TYR A 41 7.82 11.53 -10.42
N LEU A 42 7.43 11.59 -11.69
CA LEU A 42 6.07 11.28 -12.11
C LEU A 42 5.74 9.79 -11.96
N SER A 43 6.69 8.90 -12.29
CA SER A 43 6.48 7.45 -12.31
C SER A 43 6.28 6.82 -10.93
N ILE A 44 6.68 7.50 -9.85
CA ILE A 44 6.48 7.04 -8.46
C ILE A 44 5.00 6.73 -8.19
N PHE A 45 4.07 7.56 -8.68
CA PHE A 45 2.64 7.37 -8.42
C PHE A 45 2.07 6.12 -9.12
N PRO A 46 2.24 5.93 -10.45
CA PRO A 46 1.88 4.68 -11.11
C PRO A 46 2.54 3.44 -10.50
N MET A 47 3.81 3.53 -10.08
CA MET A 47 4.50 2.42 -9.42
C MET A 47 3.86 2.06 -8.06
N MET A 48 3.47 3.07 -7.28
CA MET A 48 2.73 2.88 -6.02
C MET A 48 1.40 2.15 -6.25
N LEU A 49 0.61 2.61 -7.24
CA LEU A 49 -0.66 1.97 -7.61
C LEU A 49 -0.46 0.54 -8.11
N TRP A 50 0.59 0.30 -8.90
CA TRP A 50 0.92 -1.04 -9.37
C TRP A 50 1.24 -1.99 -8.21
N ARG A 51 1.99 -1.52 -7.21
CA ARG A 51 2.28 -2.31 -5.99
C ARG A 51 1.01 -2.64 -5.21
N MET A 52 0.08 -1.68 -5.09
CA MET A 52 -1.21 -1.91 -4.45
C MET A 52 -2.03 -2.96 -5.20
N LEU A 53 -2.14 -2.83 -6.52
CA LEU A 53 -2.88 -3.76 -7.37
C LEU A 53 -2.30 -5.18 -7.29
N HIS A 54 -0.97 -5.30 -7.43
CA HIS A 54 -0.28 -6.58 -7.36
C HIS A 54 -0.53 -7.30 -6.02
N ASN A 55 -0.41 -6.57 -4.89
CA ASN A 55 -0.69 -7.13 -3.58
C ASN A 55 -2.16 -7.54 -3.44
N GLN A 56 -3.10 -6.72 -3.92
CA GLN A 56 -4.53 -7.06 -3.86
C GLN A 56 -4.85 -8.33 -4.67
N ILE A 57 -4.25 -8.49 -5.85
CA ILE A 57 -4.37 -9.72 -6.66
C ILE A 57 -3.83 -10.91 -5.89
N TRP A 58 -2.64 -10.79 -5.30
CA TRP A 58 -2.01 -11.89 -4.58
C TRP A 58 -2.80 -12.30 -3.32
N ILE A 59 -3.30 -11.33 -2.55
CA ILE A 59 -4.17 -11.58 -1.40
C ILE A 59 -5.43 -12.31 -1.85
N SER A 60 -6.06 -11.84 -2.92
CA SER A 60 -7.29 -12.44 -3.45
C SER A 60 -7.05 -13.88 -3.93
N TYR A 61 -5.96 -14.11 -4.67
CA TYR A 61 -5.57 -15.43 -5.14
C TYR A 61 -5.24 -16.39 -3.99
N SER A 62 -4.45 -15.93 -3.01
CA SER A 62 -4.11 -16.69 -1.82
C SER A 62 -5.36 -17.11 -1.04
N ARG A 63 -6.27 -16.17 -0.76
CA ARG A 63 -7.54 -16.45 -0.07
C ARG A 63 -8.42 -17.43 -0.86
N TYR A 64 -8.51 -17.27 -2.17
CA TYR A 64 -9.23 -18.20 -3.03
C TYR A 64 -8.66 -19.63 -2.96
N ARG A 65 -7.34 -19.77 -3.03
CA ARG A 65 -6.64 -21.05 -2.93
C ARG A 65 -6.82 -21.70 -1.56
N THR A 66 -6.80 -20.91 -0.48
CA THR A 66 -7.05 -21.42 0.87
C THR A 66 -8.50 -21.87 1.04
N ALA A 67 -9.47 -21.14 0.50
CA ALA A 67 -10.89 -21.48 0.63
C ALA A 67 -11.31 -22.71 -0.18
N LYS A 68 -10.68 -22.97 -1.34
CA LYS A 68 -11.00 -24.12 -2.22
C LYS A 68 -9.96 -25.25 -2.21
N GLY A 69 -8.88 -25.11 -1.45
CA GLY A 69 -7.77 -26.05 -1.47
C GLY A 69 -8.03 -27.27 -0.61
N ASN A 70 -7.60 -28.46 -1.07
CA ASN A 70 -7.62 -29.70 -0.27
C ASN A 70 -6.61 -29.71 0.90
N ASN A 71 -5.90 -28.61 1.15
CA ASN A 71 -4.89 -28.48 2.21
C ASN A 71 -5.46 -27.87 3.51
N LEU A 72 -6.78 -27.92 3.70
CA LEU A 72 -7.41 -27.47 4.93
C LEU A 72 -7.10 -28.45 6.06
N ILE A 73 -6.17 -28.06 6.95
CA ILE A 73 -5.86 -28.82 8.17
C ILE A 73 -7.06 -28.74 9.14
N VAL A 74 -7.79 -27.64 9.10
CA VAL A 74 -9.01 -27.39 9.89
C VAL A 74 -10.04 -26.75 8.97
N ASP A 75 -11.26 -27.31 8.92
CA ASP A 75 -12.38 -26.77 8.16
C ASP A 75 -13.02 -25.60 8.92
N ARG A 76 -12.33 -24.44 8.91
CA ARG A 76 -12.81 -23.20 9.53
C ARG A 76 -12.61 -22.02 8.58
N SER A 77 -13.54 -21.07 8.63
CA SER A 77 -13.39 -19.77 7.97
C SER A 77 -12.25 -18.97 8.58
N ILE A 78 -11.73 -17.98 7.83
CA ILE A 78 -10.76 -17.01 8.33
C ILE A 78 -11.42 -16.17 9.42
N ASP A 79 -10.77 -16.07 10.60
CA ASP A 79 -11.24 -15.24 11.70
C ASP A 79 -11.13 -13.74 11.35
N PHE A 80 -12.10 -12.94 11.76
CA PHE A 80 -12.10 -11.49 11.51
C PHE A 80 -10.86 -10.80 12.07
N GLU A 81 -10.39 -11.21 13.26
CA GLU A 81 -9.15 -10.68 13.86
C GLU A 81 -7.92 -10.91 12.98
N GLN A 82 -7.88 -12.03 12.24
CA GLN A 82 -6.79 -12.31 11.31
C GLN A 82 -6.85 -11.35 10.11
N VAL A 83 -8.04 -11.06 9.60
CA VAL A 83 -8.22 -10.07 8.51
C VAL A 83 -7.78 -8.68 8.97
N ASP A 84 -8.16 -8.27 10.18
CA ASP A 84 -7.77 -6.99 10.75
C ASP A 84 -6.26 -6.89 10.96
N ARG A 85 -5.61 -7.98 11.42
CA ARG A 85 -4.14 -8.02 11.57
C ARG A 85 -3.40 -7.89 10.24
N GLU A 86 -3.99 -8.39 9.16
CA GLU A 86 -3.42 -8.33 7.80
C GLU A 86 -3.78 -7.04 7.05
N ARG A 87 -4.59 -6.15 7.65
CA ARG A 87 -5.11 -4.96 6.95
C ARG A 87 -4.04 -3.91 6.62
N ASN A 88 -2.94 -3.89 7.37
CA ASN A 88 -1.88 -2.88 7.31
C ASN A 88 -0.77 -3.21 6.27
N TRP A 89 -1.05 -4.08 5.31
CA TRP A 89 -0.07 -4.55 4.31
C TRP A 89 0.49 -3.43 3.41
N ASP A 90 -0.22 -2.31 3.31
CA ASP A 90 0.06 -1.18 2.44
C ASP A 90 0.94 -0.10 3.10
N ASP A 91 1.20 -0.19 4.41
CA ASP A 91 2.04 0.80 5.12
C ASP A 91 3.47 0.85 4.58
N GLN A 92 4.02 -0.30 4.16
CA GLN A 92 5.31 -0.37 3.50
C GLN A 92 5.32 0.34 2.15
N ILE A 93 4.21 0.31 1.41
CA ILE A 93 4.09 1.02 0.14
C ILE A 93 4.12 2.53 0.41
N LEU A 94 3.35 2.99 1.40
CA LEU A 94 3.32 4.40 1.80
C LEU A 94 4.71 4.90 2.23
N PHE A 95 5.41 4.13 3.07
CA PHE A 95 6.76 4.46 3.51
C PHE A 95 7.74 4.63 2.34
N ASN A 96 7.79 3.65 1.43
CA ASN A 96 8.69 3.71 0.27
C ASN A 96 8.33 4.86 -0.66
N SER A 97 7.05 5.16 -0.86
CA SER A 97 6.63 6.31 -1.67
C SER A 97 7.10 7.62 -1.08
N ILE A 98 7.02 7.82 0.24
CA ILE A 98 7.54 9.02 0.90
C ILE A 98 9.05 9.15 0.67
N LEU A 99 9.81 8.06 0.86
CA LEU A 99 11.25 8.08 0.63
C LEU A 99 11.61 8.44 -0.82
N LEU A 100 10.90 7.87 -1.80
CA LEU A 100 11.13 8.14 -3.22
C LEU A 100 10.77 9.58 -3.62
N TYR A 101 9.79 10.18 -2.94
CA TYR A 101 9.37 11.55 -3.23
C TYR A 101 10.22 12.63 -2.55
N VAL A 102 10.91 12.28 -1.46
CA VAL A 102 11.75 13.20 -0.67
C VAL A 102 13.23 13.10 -1.04
N GLY A 103 13.70 11.91 -1.42
CA GLY A 103 15.09 11.66 -1.84
C GLY A 103 15.37 12.14 -3.26
#